data_AF-A0A1I1FAT6-F1
#
_entry.id   AF-A0A1I1FAT6-F1
#
_cell.length_a   1.000
_cell.length_b   1.000
_cell.length_c   1.000
_cell.angle_alpha   90.00
_cell.angle_beta   90.00
_cell.angle_gamma   90.00
#
_symmetry.space_group_name_H-M   'P 1'
#
loop_
_entity.id
_entity.type
_entity.pdbx_description
1 polymer ?
#
loop_
_entity_poly.entity_id
_entity_poly.type
_entity_poly.pdbx_seq_one_letter_code
_entity_poly.pdbx_strand_id
1 'polypeptide(L)'
;MPIKPTVEEAQRRLRIDADLAADLESAIDQAHAEALAFLDLSLYADDAALAAAADASGIVATADIIAAQLLLTDALVGNNSLQDRESKREAARNMLRPHRRMGV
;
A
#
# COMPACT_ATOMS: atom_id res chain seq x y z
N MET A 1 10.01 -8.60 -5.79
CA MET A 1 9.75 -7.14 -5.58
C MET A 1 9.18 -6.96 -4.17
N PRO A 2 9.36 -5.83 -3.46
CA PRO A 2 8.68 -5.67 -2.16
C PRO A 2 7.16 -5.59 -2.35
N ILE A 3 6.38 -6.10 -1.38
CA ILE A 3 4.90 -6.09 -1.40
C ILE A 3 4.28 -4.83 -0.76
N LYS A 4 5.12 -4.04 -0.09
CA LYS A 4 4.81 -2.74 0.51
C LYS A 4 5.99 -1.79 0.29
N PRO A 5 5.80 -0.46 0.35
CA PRO A 5 6.90 0.49 0.20
C PRO A 5 7.97 0.26 1.27
N THR A 6 9.24 0.51 0.95
CA THR A 6 10.28 0.55 1.99
C THR A 6 10.26 1.90 2.71
N VAL A 7 10.82 1.95 3.92
CA VAL A 7 10.94 3.20 4.69
C VAL A 7 11.72 4.25 3.90
N GLU A 8 12.84 3.87 3.27
CA GLU A 8 13.66 4.80 2.47
C GLU A 8 12.92 5.32 1.23
N GLU A 9 12.13 4.47 0.58
CA GLU A 9 11.31 4.87 -0.57
C GLU A 9 10.23 5.87 -0.14
N ALA A 10 9.54 5.58 0.96
CA ALA A 10 8.50 6.44 1.52
C ALA A 10 9.07 7.78 2.02
N GLN A 11 10.20 7.78 2.75
CA GLN A 11 10.89 9.00 3.18
C GLN A 11 11.22 9.90 1.99
N ARG A 12 11.83 9.32 0.95
CA ARG A 12 12.24 10.07 -0.24
C ARG A 12 11.05 10.65 -1.01
N ARG A 13 9.99 9.87 -1.20
CA ARG A 13 8.83 10.28 -2.00
C ARG A 13 7.91 11.25 -1.26
N LEU A 14 7.76 11.07 0.04
CA LEU A 14 6.88 11.89 0.88
C LEU A 14 7.59 13.07 1.54
N ARG A 15 8.93 13.15 1.42
CA ARG A 15 9.77 14.18 2.04
C ARG A 15 9.59 14.24 3.56
N ILE A 16 9.47 13.06 4.17
CA ILE A 16 9.39 12.88 5.63
C ILE A 16 10.80 12.96 6.21
N ASP A 17 10.94 13.62 7.36
CA ASP A 17 12.21 13.70 8.08
C ASP A 17 12.66 12.31 8.59
N ALA A 18 13.97 12.09 8.64
CA ALA A 18 14.56 10.81 9.01
C ALA A 18 14.29 10.44 10.47
N ASP A 19 14.06 11.42 11.34
CA ASP A 19 13.72 11.21 12.75
C ASP A 19 12.32 10.58 12.96
N LEU A 20 11.42 10.70 11.98
CA LEU A 20 10.09 10.09 11.97
C LEU A 20 10.05 8.68 11.37
N ALA A 21 11.20 8.02 11.21
CA ALA A 21 11.29 6.70 10.57
C ALA A 21 10.40 5.63 11.23
N ALA A 22 10.31 5.62 12.57
CA ALA A 22 9.48 4.65 13.30
C ALA A 22 7.97 4.88 13.10
N ASP A 23 7.53 6.14 13.10
CA ASP A 23 6.15 6.50 12.80
C ASP A 23 5.79 6.16 11.36
N LEU A 24 6.72 6.38 10.44
CA LEU A 24 6.57 6.03 9.04
C LEU A 24 6.48 4.51 8.82
N GLU A 25 7.29 3.72 9.50
CA GLU A 25 7.23 2.25 9.45
C GLU A 25 5.85 1.74 9.91
N SER A 26 5.37 2.23 11.06
CA SER A 26 4.03 1.92 11.56
C SER A 26 2.92 2.30 10.56
N ALA A 27 3.04 3.45 9.90
CA ALA A 27 2.08 3.89 8.89
C ALA A 27 2.15 3.08 7.60
N ILE A 28 3.33 2.60 7.20
CA ILE A 28 3.48 1.66 6.06
C ILE A 28 2.76 0.35 6.37
N ASP A 29 2.88 -0.18 7.59
CA ASP A 29 2.20 -1.41 8.00
C ASP A 29 0.67 -1.24 8.01
N GLN A 30 0.19 -0.12 8.54
CA GLN A 30 -1.23 0.22 8.51
C GLN A 30 -1.76 0.40 7.09
N ALA A 31 -1.02 1.10 6.22
CA ALA A 31 -1.35 1.29 4.82
C ALA A 31 -1.41 -0.03 4.04
N HIS A 32 -0.45 -0.94 4.32
CA HIS A 32 -0.44 -2.27 3.74
C HIS A 32 -1.67 -3.08 4.16
N ALA A 33 -2.02 -3.04 5.46
CA ALA A 33 -3.22 -3.70 5.97
C ALA A 33 -4.51 -3.13 5.36
N GLU A 34 -4.62 -1.80 5.20
CA GLU A 34 -5.77 -1.17 4.53
C GLU A 34 -5.86 -1.60 3.06
N ALA A 35 -4.73 -1.69 2.35
CA ALA A 35 -4.69 -2.15 0.97
C ALA A 35 -5.15 -3.61 0.84
N LEU A 36 -4.66 -4.52 1.69
CA LEU A 36 -5.09 -5.92 1.70
C LEU A 36 -6.59 -6.06 2.01
N ALA A 37 -7.08 -5.33 3.01
CA ALA A 37 -8.50 -5.33 3.35
C ALA A 37 -9.38 -4.81 2.21
N PHE A 38 -8.89 -3.83 1.44
CA PHE A 38 -9.62 -3.32 0.27
C PHE A 38 -9.60 -4.32 -0.89
N LEU A 39 -8.44 -4.94 -1.17
CA LEU A 39 -8.27 -5.91 -2.26
C LEU A 39 -9.04 -7.20 -2.02
N ASP A 40 -9.22 -7.59 -0.75
CA ASP A 40 -9.79 -8.87 -0.32
C ASP A 40 -9.00 -10.08 -0.86
N LEU A 41 -7.67 -9.90 -1.01
CA LEU A 41 -6.73 -10.84 -1.59
C LEU A 41 -5.34 -10.69 -0.96
N SER A 42 -4.51 -11.72 -1.09
CA SER A 42 -3.11 -11.70 -0.64
C SER A 42 -2.18 -11.10 -1.71
N LEU A 43 -1.16 -10.36 -1.27
CA LEU A 43 -0.10 -9.81 -2.13
C LEU A 43 1.18 -10.63 -2.02
N TYR A 44 1.80 -10.89 -3.17
CA TYR A 44 3.02 -11.68 -3.30
C TYR A 44 4.12 -10.90 -4.02
N ALA A 45 5.37 -11.18 -3.68
CA ALA A 45 6.54 -10.44 -4.19
C ALA A 45 6.82 -10.70 -5.68
N ASP A 46 6.45 -11.88 -6.16
CA ASP A 46 6.67 -12.40 -7.51
C ASP A 46 5.83 -13.67 -7.74
N ASP A 47 5.83 -14.18 -8.98
CA ASP A 47 5.11 -15.39 -9.37
C ASP A 47 5.62 -16.64 -8.62
N ALA A 48 6.89 -16.68 -8.23
CA ALA A 48 7.45 -17.82 -7.50
C ALA A 48 6.88 -17.92 -6.09
N ALA A 49 6.76 -16.78 -5.39
CA ALA A 49 6.12 -16.70 -4.08
C ALA A 49 4.63 -17.06 -4.14
N LEU A 50 3.92 -16.59 -5.17
CA LEU A 50 2.52 -16.94 -5.41
C LEU A 50 2.35 -18.45 -5.64
N ALA A 51 3.17 -19.03 -6.52
CA ALA A 51 3.13 -20.46 -6.82
C ALA A 51 3.48 -21.32 -5.58
N ALA A 52 4.46 -20.90 -4.78
CA ALA A 52 4.83 -21.59 -3.54
C ALA A 52 3.71 -21.59 -2.50
N ALA A 53 2.88 -20.54 -2.47
CA ALA A 53 1.72 -20.44 -1.59
C ALA A 53 0.50 -21.24 -2.09
N ALA A 54 0.54 -21.73 -3.35
CA ALA A 54 -0.58 -22.40 -4.01
C ALA A 54 -1.90 -21.59 -3.97
N ASP A 55 -1.79 -20.26 -3.99
CA ASP A 55 -2.93 -19.34 -3.95
C ASP A 55 -3.35 -18.95 -5.37
N ALA A 56 -4.43 -19.55 -5.86
CA ALA A 56 -4.93 -19.29 -7.21
C ALA A 56 -5.53 -17.89 -7.39
N SER A 57 -5.76 -17.16 -6.30
CA SER A 57 -6.40 -15.84 -6.30
C SER A 57 -5.46 -14.70 -5.88
N GLY A 58 -4.23 -15.02 -5.50
CA GLY A 58 -3.23 -14.05 -5.08
C GLY A 58 -2.82 -13.09 -6.19
N ILE A 59 -2.36 -11.91 -5.79
CA ILE A 59 -1.89 -10.87 -6.70
C ILE A 59 -0.39 -10.70 -6.53
N VAL A 60 0.35 -10.69 -7.62
CA VAL A 60 1.76 -10.25 -7.61
C VAL A 60 1.78 -8.73 -7.50
N ALA A 61 2.53 -8.21 -6.52
CA ALA A 61 2.63 -6.79 -6.27
C ALA A 61 3.25 -6.06 -7.48
N THR A 62 2.52 -5.10 -8.01
CA THR A 62 2.93 -4.23 -9.12
C THR A 62 3.27 -2.83 -8.64
N ALA A 63 3.93 -2.04 -9.48
CA ALA A 63 4.36 -0.68 -9.10
C ALA A 63 3.20 0.25 -8.72
N ASP A 64 2.03 0.10 -9.33
CA ASP A 64 0.81 0.86 -9.00
C ASP A 64 0.23 0.45 -7.64
N ILE A 65 0.29 -0.83 -7.25
CA ILE A 65 -0.11 -1.29 -5.91
C ILE A 65 0.81 -0.67 -4.84
N ILE A 66 2.12 -0.59 -5.10
CA ILE A 66 3.08 0.07 -4.20
C ILE A 66 2.83 1.58 -4.14
N ALA A 67 2.54 2.22 -5.28
CA ALA A 67 2.20 3.65 -5.31
C ALA A 67 0.89 3.95 -4.57
N ALA A 68 -0.12 3.08 -4.64
CA ALA A 68 -1.34 3.21 -3.86
C ALA A 68 -1.07 3.11 -2.36
N GLN A 69 -0.24 2.17 -1.93
CA GLN A 69 0.17 2.06 -0.52
C GLN A 69 0.94 3.31 -0.05
N LEU A 70 1.78 3.93 -0.89
CA LEU A 70 2.43 5.21 -0.57
C LEU A 70 1.43 6.34 -0.34
N LEU A 71 0.36 6.42 -1.13
CA LEU A 71 -0.71 7.42 -0.92
C LEU A 71 -1.46 7.18 0.40
N LEU A 72 -1.69 5.91 0.75
CA LEU A 72 -2.28 5.55 2.06
C LEU A 72 -1.34 5.92 3.21
N THR A 73 -0.04 5.63 3.08
CA THR A 73 0.97 6.03 4.08
C THR A 73 0.98 7.56 4.26
N ASP A 74 0.98 8.32 3.16
CA ASP A 74 0.93 9.80 3.19
C ASP A 74 -0.33 10.32 3.89
N ALA A 75 -1.48 9.68 3.68
CA ALA A 75 -2.71 10.03 4.40
C ALA A 75 -2.59 9.85 5.92
N LEU A 76 -1.74 8.93 6.39
CA LEU A 76 -1.57 8.58 7.80
C LEU A 76 -0.50 9.42 8.52
N VAL A 77 0.66 9.68 7.90
CA VAL A 77 1.81 10.34 8.56
C VAL A 77 1.82 11.87 8.50
N GLY A 78 0.98 12.46 7.65
CA GLY A 78 0.93 13.92 7.49
C GLY A 78 -0.01 14.63 8.46
N ASN A 79 0.31 15.89 8.77
CA ASN A 79 -0.66 16.87 9.28
C ASN A 79 -1.61 17.32 8.14
N ASN A 80 -2.32 16.35 7.59
CA ASN A 80 -3.28 16.53 6.52
C ASN A 80 -4.60 17.04 7.11
N SER A 81 -5.29 17.92 6.39
CA SER A 81 -6.70 18.18 6.68
C SER A 81 -7.51 16.89 6.50
N LEU A 82 -8.69 16.82 7.11
CA LEU A 82 -9.58 15.67 6.96
C LEU A 82 -9.92 15.42 5.48
N GLN A 83 -10.11 16.50 4.71
CA GLN A 83 -10.37 16.44 3.28
C GLN A 83 -9.18 15.87 2.50
N ASP A 84 -7.95 16.30 2.77
CA ASP A 84 -6.76 15.82 2.07
C ASP A 84 -6.52 14.33 2.34
N ARG A 85 -6.75 13.87 3.59
CA ARG A 85 -6.66 12.45 3.93
C ARG A 85 -7.63 11.62 3.09
N GLU A 86 -8.86 12.07 2.96
CA GLU A 86 -9.88 11.34 2.23
C GLU A 86 -9.61 11.34 0.72
N SER A 87 -9.17 12.46 0.15
CA SER A 87 -8.78 12.51 -1.27
C SER A 87 -7.61 11.59 -1.59
N LYS A 88 -6.60 11.49 -0.71
CA LYS A 88 -5.48 10.54 -0.87
C LYS A 88 -5.93 9.08 -0.79
N ARG A 89 -6.80 8.76 0.18
CA ARG A 89 -7.39 7.42 0.29
C ARG A 89 -8.24 7.05 -0.93
N GLU A 90 -9.04 7.98 -1.44
CA GLU A 90 -9.85 7.75 -2.64
C GLU A 90 -8.97 7.51 -3.87
N ALA A 91 -7.91 8.30 -4.07
CA ALA A 91 -6.94 8.08 -5.14
C ALA A 91 -6.28 6.71 -5.04
N ALA A 92 -5.83 6.31 -3.84
CA ALA A 92 -5.26 4.98 -3.61
C ALA A 92 -6.27 3.86 -3.93
N ARG A 93 -7.52 3.98 -3.46
CA ARG A 93 -8.58 3.00 -3.75
C ARG A 93 -8.89 2.89 -5.23
N ASN A 94 -8.87 4.00 -5.97
CA ASN A 94 -9.06 3.99 -7.41
C ASN A 94 -7.94 3.24 -8.14
N MET A 95 -6.70 3.31 -7.65
CA MET A 95 -5.57 2.53 -8.18
C MET A 95 -5.70 1.04 -7.86
N LEU A 96 -6.18 0.69 -6.65
CA LEU A 96 -6.36 -0.71 -6.23
C LEU A 96 -7.59 -1.38 -6.84
N ARG A 97 -8.59 -0.59 -7.26
CA ARG A 97 -9.89 -1.07 -7.72
C ARG A 97 -9.85 -2.12 -8.84
N PRO A 98 -8.97 -2.01 -9.87
CA PRO A 98 -8.88 -3.01 -10.93
C PRO A 98 -8.39 -4.38 -10.45
N HIS A 99 -7.63 -4.40 -9.35
CA HIS A 99 -7.05 -5.63 -8.78
C HIS A 99 -7.95 -6.28 -7.73
N ARG A 100 -8.93 -5.52 -7.21
CA ARG A 100 -9.82 -6.00 -6.18
C ARG A 100 -10.68 -7.16 -6.68
N ARG A 101 -10.87 -8.17 -5.83
CA ARG A 101 -11.89 -9.19 -6.05
C ARG A 101 -13.28 -8.55 -5.92
N MET A 102 -13.89 -8.21 -7.05
CA MET A 102 -15.32 -7.91 -7.10
C MET A 102 -16.04 -9.25 -6.94
N GLY A 103 -16.78 -9.44 -5.84
CA GLY A 103 -17.49 -10.68 -5.55
C GLY A 103 -18.25 -11.21 -6.76
N VAL A 104 -18.10 -12.51 -7.01
CA VAL A 104 -18.88 -13.27 -8.00
C VAL A 104 -20.29 -13.48 -7.47
#